data_AF-A0A520ZRI2-F1
#
_entry.id   AF-A0A520ZRI2-F1
#
_cell.length_a   1.000
_cell.length_b   1.000
_cell.length_c   1.000
_cell.angle_alpha   90.00
_cell.angle_beta   90.00
_cell.angle_gamma   90.00
#
_symmetry.space_group_name_H-M   'P 1'
#
loop_
_entity.id
_entity.type
_entity.pdbx_description
1 polymer ?
#
loop_
_entity_poly.entity_id
_entity_poly.type
_entity_poly.pdbx_seq_one_letter_code
_entity_poly.pdbx_strand_id
1 'polypeptide(L)'
;MTLIDDAASVRENAYAPYSGFKVGAALRSASGNVFVGCNVENVAYPEGTCAEAGAIAAMVAAGETRFEEVAVIADSPEPVPPCGGCRQKLK
;
A
#
# COMPACT_ATOMS: atom_id res chain seq x y z
N MET A 1 -5.67 -16.48 2.35
CA MET A 1 -5.54 -15.60 1.17
C MET A 1 -4.06 -15.28 1.01
N THR A 2 -3.60 -15.08 -0.23
CA THR A 2 -2.22 -14.66 -0.48
C THR A 2 -2.09 -13.15 -0.28
N LEU A 3 -0.87 -12.62 -0.04
CA LEU A 3 -0.66 -11.18 0.04
C LEU A 3 -1.08 -10.44 -1.25
N ILE A 4 -1.00 -11.13 -2.40
CA ILE A 4 -1.47 -10.62 -3.69
C ILE A 4 -2.99 -10.46 -3.66
N ASP A 5 -3.73 -11.44 -3.15
CA ASP A 5 -5.19 -11.36 -3.05
C ASP A 5 -5.62 -10.21 -2.11
N ASP A 6 -4.93 -10.07 -0.97
CA ASP A 6 -5.20 -9.00 0.01
C ASP A 6 -4.93 -7.61 -0.60
N ALA A 7 -3.82 -7.47 -1.34
CA ALA A 7 -3.47 -6.24 -2.06
C ALA A 7 -4.47 -5.92 -3.19
N ALA A 8 -4.94 -6.95 -3.92
CA ALA A 8 -5.93 -6.79 -4.97
C ALA A 8 -7.28 -6.34 -4.40
N SER A 9 -7.69 -6.93 -3.28
CA SER A 9 -8.95 -6.58 -2.61
C SER A 9 -8.93 -5.15 -2.08
N VAL A 10 -7.85 -4.71 -1.42
CA VAL A 10 -7.79 -3.35 -0.86
C VAL A 10 -7.65 -2.28 -1.94
N ARG A 11 -7.04 -2.60 -3.10
CA ARG A 11 -6.90 -1.68 -4.24
C ARG A 11 -8.25 -1.11 -4.66
N GLU A 12 -9.33 -1.87 -4.57
CA GLU A 12 -10.66 -1.40 -4.97
C GLU A 12 -11.19 -0.24 -4.12
N ASN A 13 -10.70 -0.11 -2.89
CA ASN A 13 -11.05 0.97 -1.96
C ASN A 13 -10.23 2.25 -2.17
N ALA A 14 -9.29 2.26 -3.11
CA ALA A 14 -8.46 3.43 -3.39
C ALA A 14 -9.29 4.67 -3.71
N TYR A 15 -8.97 5.78 -3.04
CA TYR A 15 -9.50 7.10 -3.37
C TYR A 15 -8.56 7.77 -4.35
N ALA A 16 -8.80 7.59 -5.65
CA ALA A 16 -7.96 8.12 -6.72
C ALA A 16 -8.76 8.87 -7.81
N PRO A 17 -9.58 9.89 -7.45
CA PRO A 17 -10.45 10.56 -8.42
C PRO A 17 -9.68 11.46 -9.40
N TYR A 18 -8.42 11.83 -9.10
CA TYR A 18 -7.68 12.77 -9.91
C TYR A 18 -6.82 12.05 -10.95
N SER A 19 -6.15 10.94 -10.59
CA SER A 19 -5.37 10.14 -11.54
C SER A 19 -6.15 8.99 -12.17
N GLY A 20 -7.19 8.48 -11.51
CA GLY A 20 -7.83 7.20 -11.87
C GLY A 20 -6.94 5.97 -11.62
N PHE A 21 -5.74 6.14 -11.06
CA PHE A 21 -4.75 5.09 -10.90
C PHE A 21 -4.82 4.47 -9.50
N LYS A 22 -5.55 3.36 -9.37
CA LYS A 22 -5.72 2.65 -8.11
C LYS A 22 -4.54 1.73 -7.81
N VAL A 23 -4.03 1.82 -6.58
CA VAL A 23 -2.96 1.00 -6.03
C VAL A 23 -3.39 0.41 -4.69
N GLY A 24 -3.10 -0.87 -4.47
CA GLY A 24 -3.26 -1.57 -3.19
C GLY A 24 -1.95 -2.19 -2.74
N ALA A 25 -1.76 -2.29 -1.43
CA ALA A 25 -0.60 -2.92 -0.82
C ALA A 25 -1.02 -3.78 0.38
N ALA A 26 -0.33 -4.89 0.59
CA ALA A 26 -0.49 -5.75 1.76
C ALA A 26 0.89 -6.09 2.33
N LEU A 27 1.04 -5.96 3.64
CA LEU A 27 2.26 -6.24 4.41
C LEU A 27 2.01 -7.39 5.38
N ARG A 28 2.91 -8.36 5.44
CA ARG A 28 2.94 -9.37 6.50
C ARG A 28 3.94 -8.95 7.56
N SER A 29 3.45 -8.66 8.76
CA SER A 29 4.30 -8.31 9.89
C SER A 29 5.10 -9.52 10.41
N ALA A 30 6.10 -9.26 11.25
CA ALA A 30 6.91 -10.33 11.88
C ALA A 30 6.10 -11.23 12.84
N SER A 31 4.90 -10.80 13.27
CA SER A 31 3.98 -11.63 14.05
C SER A 31 3.03 -12.47 13.18
N GLY A 32 3.08 -12.31 11.85
CA GLY A 32 2.23 -12.99 10.89
C GLY A 32 0.93 -12.26 10.54
N ASN A 33 0.63 -11.13 11.20
CA ASN A 33 -0.53 -10.30 10.91
C ASN A 33 -0.39 -9.63 9.53
N VAL A 34 -1.52 -9.42 8.84
CA VAL A 34 -1.55 -8.75 7.54
C VAL A 34 -2.17 -7.36 7.68
N PHE A 35 -1.46 -6.35 7.18
CA PHE A 35 -1.90 -4.97 7.16
C PHE A 35 -2.01 -4.48 5.72
N VAL A 36 -3.13 -3.87 5.38
CA VAL A 36 -3.45 -3.43 4.02
C VAL A 36 -3.54 -1.92 3.92
N GLY A 37 -3.26 -1.40 2.73
CA GLY A 37 -3.37 0.02 2.41
C GLY A 37 -3.70 0.23 0.94
N CYS A 38 -4.31 1.36 0.63
CA CYS A 38 -4.57 1.82 -0.73
C CYS A 38 -4.12 3.27 -0.88
N ASN A 39 -3.94 3.74 -2.11
CA ASN A 39 -3.64 5.15 -2.31
C ASN A 39 -4.87 6.03 -2.02
N VAL A 40 -4.62 7.15 -1.36
CA VAL A 40 -5.62 8.18 -1.03
C VAL A 40 -5.09 9.50 -1.55
N GLU A 41 -5.67 10.01 -2.62
CA GLU A 41 -5.26 11.25 -3.24
C GLU A 41 -5.86 12.48 -2.54
N ASN A 42 -5.20 13.62 -2.73
CA ASN A 42 -5.68 14.92 -2.31
C ASN A 42 -5.52 15.88 -3.48
N VAL A 43 -6.39 16.88 -3.66
CA VAL A 43 -6.26 17.86 -4.76
C VAL A 43 -4.97 18.68 -4.64
N ALA A 44 -4.48 18.90 -3.42
CA ALA A 44 -3.23 19.60 -3.15
C ALA A 44 -2.05 18.63 -3.28
N TYR A 45 -1.51 18.42 -4.48
CA TYR A 45 -0.35 17.55 -4.65
C TYR A 45 0.89 18.19 -3.99
N PRO A 46 1.72 17.43 -3.24
CA PRO A 46 1.77 15.97 -3.11
C PRO A 46 1.16 15.41 -1.79
N GLU A 47 0.14 16.03 -1.21
CA GLU A 47 -0.45 15.65 0.09
C GLU A 47 -1.23 14.30 0.08
N GLY A 48 -1.20 13.57 -1.03
CA GLY A 48 -1.73 12.22 -1.12
C GLY A 48 -0.85 11.19 -0.39
N THR A 49 -1.41 10.01 -0.14
CA THR A 49 -0.69 8.88 0.47
C THR A 49 -0.68 7.69 -0.48
N CYS A 50 0.49 7.09 -0.68
CA CYS A 50 0.64 5.85 -1.45
C CYS A 50 0.15 4.63 -0.65
N ALA A 51 -0.22 3.56 -1.34
CA ALA A 51 -0.75 2.34 -0.72
C ALA A 51 0.21 1.72 0.31
N GLU A 52 1.50 1.69 0.00
CA GLU A 52 2.55 1.14 0.87
C GLU A 52 2.66 1.96 2.16
N ALA A 53 2.63 3.29 2.05
CA ALA A 53 2.67 4.18 3.20
C ALA A 53 1.42 4.02 4.08
N GLY A 54 0.25 3.81 3.48
CA GLY A 54 -0.98 3.52 4.21
C GLY A 54 -0.92 2.19 4.96
N ALA A 55 -0.41 1.13 4.32
CA ALA A 55 -0.25 -0.18 4.95
C ALA A 55 0.76 -0.12 6.12
N ILE A 56 1.88 0.60 5.96
CA ILE A 56 2.86 0.83 7.03
C ILE A 56 2.21 1.61 8.18
N ALA A 57 1.44 2.66 7.89
CA ALA A 57 0.76 3.44 8.92
C ALA A 57 -0.24 2.58 9.72
N ALA A 58 -0.99 1.70 9.06
CA ALA A 58 -1.91 0.78 9.71
C ALA A 58 -1.17 -0.22 10.63
N MET A 59 -0.06 -0.79 10.16
CA MET A 59 0.78 -1.69 10.97
C MET A 59 1.33 -0.98 12.22
N VAL A 60 1.88 0.23 12.05
CA VAL A 60 2.42 1.03 13.16
C VAL A 60 1.34 1.42 14.15
N ALA A 61 0.15 1.82 13.67
CA ALA A 61 -0.99 2.13 14.52
C ALA A 61 -1.47 0.92 15.35
N ALA A 62 -1.30 -0.30 14.82
CA ALA A 62 -1.58 -1.55 15.53
C ALA A 62 -0.46 -1.97 16.51
N GLY A 63 0.62 -1.19 16.61
CA GLY A 63 1.74 -1.46 17.53
C GLY A 63 2.87 -2.30 16.92
N GLU A 64 2.84 -2.58 15.62
CA GLU A 64 3.87 -3.38 14.94
C GLU A 64 4.78 -2.49 14.07
N THR A 65 6.08 -2.77 14.06
CA THR A 65 7.08 -1.94 13.36
C THR A 65 7.98 -2.72 12.42
N ARG A 66 7.78 -4.04 12.31
CA ARG A 66 8.59 -4.93 11.47
C ARG A 66 7.69 -5.80 10.61
N PHE A 67 8.09 -5.95 9.35
CA PHE A 67 7.42 -6.82 8.38
C PHE A 67 8.45 -7.63 7.61
N GLU A 68 8.00 -8.77 7.08
CA GLU A 68 8.85 -9.73 6.36
C GLU A 68 8.60 -9.65 4.85
N GLU A 69 7.36 -9.37 4.45
CA GLU A 69 6.92 -9.42 3.07
C GLU A 69 5.97 -8.26 2.75
N VAL A 70 6.02 -7.79 1.50
CA VAL A 70 5.07 -6.81 0.95
C VAL A 70 4.65 -7.23 -0.45
N ALA A 71 3.35 -7.12 -0.75
CA ALA A 71 2.82 -7.18 -2.10
C ALA A 71 2.20 -5.82 -2.46
N VAL A 72 2.44 -5.36 -3.70
CA VAL A 72 1.90 -4.12 -4.23
C VAL A 72 1.26 -4.41 -5.59
N ILE A 73 0.03 -3.96 -5.78
CA ILE A 73 -0.74 -4.16 -7.02
C ILE A 73 -1.27 -2.81 -7.49
N ALA A 74 -1.16 -2.57 -8.79
CA ALA A 74 -1.74 -1.42 -9.46
C ALA A 74 -2.46 -1.88 -10.74
N ASP A 75 -3.27 -0.99 -11.32
CA ASP A 75 -3.91 -1.23 -12.60
C ASP A 75 -2.92 -1.02 -13.75
N SER A 76 -2.09 -2.03 -14.01
CA SER A 76 -1.02 -1.96 -15.00
C SER A 76 -0.78 -3.33 -15.64
N PRO A 77 -0.50 -3.40 -16.96
CA PRO A 77 -0.14 -4.64 -17.62
C PRO A 77 1.20 -5.22 -17.13
N GLU A 78 2.06 -4.38 -16.55
CA GLU A 78 3.36 -4.77 -15.99
C GLU A 78 3.46 -4.38 -14.49
N PRO A 79 4.24 -5.11 -13.68
CA PRO A 79 4.46 -4.77 -12.28
C PRO A 79 4.99 -3.34 -12.10
N VAL A 80 4.28 -2.56 -11.27
CA VAL A 80 4.64 -1.17 -11.01
C VAL A 80 5.52 -1.10 -9.76
N PRO A 81 6.76 -0.62 -9.88
CA PRO A 81 7.64 -0.54 -8.73
C PRO A 81 7.18 0.57 -7.76
N PRO A 82 7.42 0.40 -6.44
CA PRO A 82 7.19 1.47 -5.46
C PRO A 82 7.91 2.76 -5.81
N CYS A 83 7.28 3.90 -5.52
CA CYS A 83 7.90 5.21 -5.69
C CYS A 83 9.12 5.38 -4.76
N GLY A 84 9.98 6.36 -5.04
CA GLY A 84 11.21 6.56 -4.25
C GLY A 84 10.95 6.74 -2.75
N GLY A 85 9.89 7.46 -2.37
CA GLY A 85 9.50 7.65 -0.98
C GLY A 85 9.06 6.34 -0.30
N CYS A 86 8.24 5.53 -0.96
CA CYS A 86 7.83 4.22 -0.45
C CYS A 86 9.01 3.26 -0.33
N ARG A 87 9.94 3.24 -1.29
CA ARG A 87 11.17 2.44 -1.18
C ARG A 87 11.99 2.80 0.06
N GLN A 88 12.00 4.07 0.46
CA GLN A 88 12.71 4.51 1.66
C GLN A 88 11.95 4.18 2.95
N LYS A 89 10.61 4.11 2.91
CA LYS A 89 9.75 3.67 4.03
C LYS A 89 9.76 2.16 4.24
N LEU A 90 9.97 1.38 3.18
CA LEU A 90 10.03 -0.09 3.21
C LEU A 90 11.41 -0.63 3.68
N LYS A 91 12.37 0.25 3.96
CA LYS A 91 13.64 -0.09 4.59
C LYS A 91 13.55 0.10 6.10
#